data_AF-A0A4U3AL60-F1
#
_entry.id   AF-A0A4U3AL60-F1
#
_cell.length_a   1.000
_cell.length_b   1.000
_cell.length_c   1.000
_cell.angle_alpha   90.00
_cell.angle_beta   90.00
_cell.angle_gamma   90.00
#
_symmetry.space_group_name_H-M   'P 1'
#
loop_
_entity.id
_entity.type
_entity.pdbx_description
1 polymer ?
#
loop_
_entity_poly.entity_id
_entity_poly.type
_entity_poly.pdbx_seq_one_letter_code
_entity_poly.pdbx_strand_id
1 'polypeptide(L)' 'MIRLLTKEDAKKYWDLRLQALQVNPEAFVTTYEEAIRQENPIKRVESNLTA' A
#
# COMPACT_ATOMS: atom_id res chain seq x y z
N MET A 1 15.27 6.71 12.23
CA MET A 1 14.22 7.50 12.90
C MET A 1 12.89 7.04 12.32
N ILE A 2 11.94 6.64 13.18
CA ILE A 2 10.59 6.21 12.77
C ILE A 2 9.67 7.43 12.88
N ARG A 3 8.78 7.63 11.90
CA ARG A 3 7.77 8.70 11.89
C ARG A 3 6.44 8.18 11.34
N LEU A 4 5.36 8.89 11.65
CA LEU A 4 4.06 8.64 11.02
C LEU A 4 4.13 8.95 9.52
N LEU A 5 3.43 8.13 8.73
CA LEU A 5 3.26 8.33 7.30
C LEU A 5 2.15 9.34 7.04
N THR A 6 2.34 10.18 6.04
CA THR A 6 1.32 11.13 5.58
C THR A 6 0.87 10.77 4.17
N LYS A 7 -0.13 11.48 3.63
CA LYS A 7 -0.60 11.29 2.24
C LYS A 7 0.54 11.35 1.21
N GLU A 8 1.55 12.18 1.44
CA GLU A 8 2.73 12.33 0.57
C GLU A 8 3.56 11.04 0.47
N ASP A 9 3.44 10.14 1.45
CA ASP A 9 4.11 8.85 1.45
C ASP A 9 3.29 7.74 0.77
N ALA A 10 2.05 8.00 0.39
CA ALA A 10 1.11 6.98 -0.08
C ALA A 10 1.67 6.13 -1.21
N LYS A 11 2.34 6.76 -2.19
CA LYS A 11 2.98 6.01 -3.28
C LYS A 11 4.07 5.07 -2.77
N LYS A 12 4.98 5.57 -1.93
CA LYS A 12 6.10 4.77 -1.40
C LYS A 12 5.60 3.63 -0.53
N TYR A 13 4.59 3.89 0.30
CA TYR A 13 3.94 2.87 1.11
C TYR A 13 3.27 1.80 0.24
N TRP A 14 2.57 2.20 -0.82
CA TRP A 14 1.92 1.28 -1.74
C TRP A 14 2.93 0.39 -2.47
N ASP A 15 4.04 0.95 -2.96
CA ASP A 15 5.09 0.20 -3.62
C ASP A 15 5.72 -0.86 -2.69
N LEU A 16 5.91 -0.53 -1.41
CA LEU A 16 6.37 -1.48 -0.39
C LEU A 16 5.34 -2.58 -0.10
N ARG A 17 4.06 -2.21 -0.03
CA ARG A 17 2.97 -3.17 0.16
C ARG A 17 2.91 -4.17 -0.99
N LEU A 18 3.06 -3.71 -2.24
CA LEU A 18 3.11 -4.58 -3.41
C LEU A 18 4.27 -5.58 -3.35
N GLN A 19 5.45 -5.15 -2.91
CA GLN A 19 6.57 -6.05 -2.70
C GLN A 19 6.27 -7.07 -1.59
N ALA A 20 5.68 -6.62 -0.47
CA ALA A 20 5.32 -7.51 0.63
C ALA A 20 4.29 -8.57 0.23
N LEU A 21 3.34 -8.22 -0.66
CA LEU A 21 2.37 -9.15 -1.23
C LEU A 21 3.02 -10.26 -2.07
N GLN A 22 4.19 -10.01 -2.67
CA GLN A 22 4.92 -11.03 -3.43
C GLN A 22 5.82 -11.88 -2.53
N VAL A 23 6.39 -11.29 -1.48
CA VAL A 23 7.33 -11.97 -0.58
C VAL A 23 6.61 -12.85 0.45
N ASN A 24 5.56 -12.33 1.09
CA ASN A 24 4.79 -13.02 2.13
C ASN A 24 3.26 -12.84 1.88
N PRO A 25 2.72 -13.41 0.80
CA PRO A 25 1.30 -13.25 0.43
C PRO A 25 0.33 -13.69 1.55
N GLU A 26 0.68 -14.71 2.33
CA GLU A 26 -0.12 -15.27 3.41
C GLU A 26 -0.35 -14.30 4.59
N ALA A 27 0.48 -13.26 4.71
CA ALA A 27 0.30 -12.21 5.71
C ALA A 27 -0.80 -11.21 5.32
N PHE A 28 -1.36 -11.31 4.12
CA PHE A 28 -2.34 -10.38 3.57
C PHE A 28 -3.64 -11.08 3.17
N VAL A 29 -4.73 -10.33 3.26
CA VAL A 29 -6.08 -10.79 2.86
C VAL A 29 -6.29 -10.68 1.34
N THR A 30 -5.40 -9.99 0.63
CA THR A 30 -5.48 -9.74 -0.82
C THR A 30 -4.22 -10.24 -1.49
N THR A 31 -4.30 -10.59 -2.77
CA THR A 31 -3.13 -10.94 -3.59
C THR A 31 -2.49 -9.73 -4.27
N TYR A 32 -1.28 -9.90 -4.81
CA TYR A 32 -0.63 -8.91 -5.65
C TYR A 32 -1.45 -8.61 -6.91
N GLU A 33 -1.97 -9.63 -7.61
CA GLU A 33 -2.73 -9.44 -8.83
C GLU A 33 -4.03 -8.66 -8.60
N GLU A 34 -4.71 -8.91 -7.48
CA GLU A 34 -5.89 -8.12 -7.09
C GLU A 34 -5.53 -6.68 -6.76
N ALA A 35 -4.42 -6.46 -6.03
CA ALA A 35 -3.99 -5.13 -5.62
C ALA A 35 -3.68 -4.22 -6.82
N ILE A 36 -2.97 -4.72 -7.84
CA ILE A 36 -2.63 -3.93 -9.03
C ILE A 36 -3.82 -3.64 -9.95
N ARG A 37 -4.90 -4.43 -9.86
CA ARG A 37 -6.13 -4.24 -10.63
C ARG A 37 -7.10 -3.24 -10.00
N GLN A 38 -6.86 -2.82 -8.76
CA GLN A 38 -7.71 -1.83 -8.12
C GLN A 38 -7.66 -0.51 -8.89
N GLU A 39 -8.81 0.14 -9.03
CA GLU A 39 -8.89 1.48 -9.60
C GLU A 39 -8.34 2.50 -8.60
N ASN A 40 -7.43 3.36 -9.07
CA ASN A 40 -6.84 4.46 -8.29
C ASN A 40 -6.33 4.05 -6.89
N PRO A 41 -5.46 3.03 -6.77
CA PRO A 41 -5.07 2.46 -5.48
C PRO A 41 -4.30 3.47 -4.63
N ILE A 42 -3.48 4.34 -5.25
CA ILE A 42 -2.75 5.40 -4.55
C ILE A 42 -3.69 6.38 -3.89
N LYS A 43 -4.75 6.83 -4.58
CA LYS A 43 -5.74 7.76 -4.02
C LYS A 43 -6.44 7.17 -2.80
N ARG A 44 -6.75 5.87 -2.85
CA ARG A 44 -7.31 5.15 -1.70
C ARG A 44 -6.32 5.10 -0.54
N VAL A 45 -5.04 4.88 -0.81
CA VAL A 45 -3.99 4.90 0.22
C VAL A 45 -3.83 6.30 0.81
N GLU A 46 -3.81 7.34 -0.02
CA GLU A 46 -3.77 8.75 0.44
C GLU A 46 -4.92 9.06 1.39
N SER A 47 -6.14 8.61 1.06
CA SER A 47 -7.31 8.78 1.94
C SER A 47 -7.20 8.03 3.27
N ASN A 48 -6.46 6.92 3.32
CA ASN A 48 -6.26 6.13 4.53
C ASN A 48 -5.07 6.62 5.38
N LEU A 49 -4.07 7.24 4.75
CA LEU A 49 -2.93 7.84 5.42
C LEU A 49 -3.29 9.28 5.83
N THR A 50 -4.01 9.38 6.94
CA THR A 50 -4.28 10.66 7.58
C THR A 50 -3.03 11.19 8.28
N ALA A 51 -2.72 12.46 8.05
CA ALA A 51 -1.98 13.28 9.00
C ALA A 51 -2.99 13.93 9.95
#